data_AF-A0A7X3XMG4-F1
#
_entry.id   AF-A0A7X3XMG4-F1
#
_cell.length_a   1.000
_cell.length_b   1.000
_cell.length_c   1.000
_cell.angle_alpha   90.00
_cell.angle_beta   90.00
_cell.angle_gamma   90.00
#
_symmetry.space_group_name_H-M   'P 1'
#
loop_
_entity.id
_entity.type
_entity.pdbx_description
1 polymer ?
#
loop_
_entity_poly.entity_id
_entity_poly.type
_entity_poly.pdbx_seq_one_letter_code
_entity_poly.pdbx_strand_id
1 'polypeptide(L)'
;MKPKELAVQSFHENQKLLSAVNAVSIHTKLEMAGHSDLNSAKTIAEAKDTLNTFFKELDVIVQRAEKAGTKPLLGVDARRRQFVRNFIDAKRNYRIQSPSLRGKLSDVVQMIHSDKDTDKQDILLVLEELRMLIEEHIAGDTEILLGGI
;
A
#
# COMPACT_ATOMS: atom_id res chain seq x y z
N MET A 1 -6.86 13.57 19.04
CA MET A 1 -8.01 13.09 18.25
C MET A 1 -8.61 11.89 18.92
N LYS A 2 -9.93 11.75 18.85
CA LYS A 2 -10.65 10.57 19.34
C LYS A 2 -10.34 9.37 18.43
N PRO A 3 -10.33 8.12 18.94
CA PRO A 3 -10.08 6.93 18.12
C PRO A 3 -10.96 6.83 16.87
N LYS A 4 -12.23 7.23 16.98
CA LYS A 4 -13.19 7.25 15.87
C LYS A 4 -12.81 8.25 14.76
N GLU A 5 -12.27 9.42 15.11
CA GLU A 5 -11.84 10.43 14.12
C GLU A 5 -10.64 9.91 13.31
N LEU A 6 -9.69 9.26 13.98
CA LEU A 6 -8.53 8.62 13.33
C LEU A 6 -8.97 7.46 12.44
N ALA A 7 -9.97 6.66 12.84
CA ALA A 7 -10.52 5.57 12.04
C ALA A 7 -11.23 6.08 10.78
N VAL A 8 -11.99 7.18 10.86
CA VAL A 8 -12.61 7.81 9.67
C VAL A 8 -11.54 8.31 8.69
N GLN A 9 -10.53 9.00 9.18
CA GLN A 9 -9.44 9.50 8.32
C GLN A 9 -8.68 8.35 7.67
N SER A 10 -8.27 7.36 8.47
CA SER A 10 -7.61 6.13 7.99
C SER A 10 -8.45 5.44 6.92
N PHE A 11 -9.75 5.25 7.15
CA PHE A 11 -10.65 4.65 6.18
C PHE A 11 -10.66 5.39 4.84
N HIS A 12 -10.80 6.72 4.85
CA HIS A 12 -10.77 7.53 3.61
C HIS A 12 -9.43 7.44 2.87
N GLU A 13 -8.31 7.51 3.60
CA GLU A 13 -6.97 7.37 3.03
C GLU A 13 -6.77 6.00 2.39
N ASN A 14 -7.22 4.94 3.07
CA ASN A 14 -7.15 3.56 2.58
C ASN A 14 -8.05 3.32 1.36
N GLN A 15 -9.23 3.93 1.29
CA GLN A 15 -10.10 3.85 0.11
C GLN A 15 -9.47 4.53 -1.12
N LYS A 16 -8.83 5.68 -0.92
CA LYS A 16 -8.07 6.35 -1.98
C LYS A 16 -6.92 5.47 -2.46
N LEU A 17 -6.19 4.85 -1.54
CA LEU A 17 -5.08 3.96 -1.86
C LEU A 17 -5.55 2.71 -2.60
N LEU A 18 -6.63 2.07 -2.14
CA LEU A 18 -7.23 0.90 -2.80
C LEU A 18 -7.68 1.22 -4.23
N SER A 19 -8.24 2.41 -4.44
CA SER A 19 -8.62 2.90 -5.78
C SER A 19 -7.39 3.04 -6.69
N ALA A 20 -6.29 3.59 -6.16
CA ALA A 20 -5.04 3.72 -6.91
C ALA A 20 -4.42 2.35 -7.24
N VAL A 21 -4.42 1.40 -6.29
CA VAL A 21 -3.97 0.02 -6.50
C VAL A 21 -4.75 -0.64 -7.63
N ASN A 22 -6.08 -0.51 -7.63
CA ASN A 22 -6.93 -1.08 -8.66
C ASN A 22 -6.68 -0.44 -10.03
N ALA A 23 -6.59 0.89 -10.10
CA ALA A 23 -6.34 1.60 -11.35
C ALA A 23 -5.03 1.17 -12.01
N VAL A 24 -3.93 1.12 -11.25
CA VAL A 24 -2.64 0.67 -11.78
C VAL A 24 -2.68 -0.82 -12.13
N SER A 25 -3.29 -1.67 -11.29
CA SER A 25 -3.39 -3.11 -11.57
C SER A 25 -4.15 -3.40 -12.88
N ILE A 26 -5.29 -2.72 -13.09
CA ILE A 26 -6.09 -2.88 -14.31
C ILE A 26 -5.29 -2.40 -15.52
N HIS A 27 -4.69 -1.21 -15.43
CA HIS A 27 -3.90 -0.66 -16.52
C HIS A 27 -2.72 -1.56 -16.89
N THR A 28 -1.92 -2.01 -15.93
CA THR A 28 -0.80 -2.92 -16.18
C THR A 28 -1.27 -4.22 -16.84
N LYS A 29 -2.40 -4.79 -16.42
CA LYS A 29 -3.00 -5.98 -17.06
C LYS A 29 -3.43 -5.71 -18.51
N LEU A 30 -4.02 -4.55 -18.78
CA LEU A 30 -4.41 -4.15 -20.13
C LEU A 30 -3.20 -3.96 -21.04
N GLU A 31 -2.15 -3.29 -20.56
CA GLU A 31 -0.91 -3.11 -21.32
C GLU A 31 -0.24 -4.45 -21.65
N MET A 32 -0.20 -5.38 -20.69
CA MET A 32 0.32 -6.72 -20.89
C MET A 32 -0.51 -7.53 -21.91
N ALA A 33 -1.80 -7.23 -22.05
CA ALA A 33 -2.67 -7.80 -23.07
C ALA A 33 -2.58 -7.08 -24.43
N GLY A 34 -1.74 -6.05 -24.55
CA GLY A 34 -1.58 -5.25 -25.77
C GLY A 34 -2.67 -4.18 -25.97
N HIS A 35 -3.41 -3.83 -24.92
CA HIS A 35 -4.42 -2.76 -24.94
C HIS A 35 -3.87 -1.47 -24.32
N SER A 36 -3.91 -0.37 -25.07
CA SER A 36 -3.59 0.97 -24.55
C SER A 36 -4.86 1.78 -24.37
N ASP A 37 -5.24 2.05 -23.12
CA ASP A 37 -6.36 2.95 -22.81
C ASP A 37 -5.88 4.41 -22.70
N LEU A 38 -5.88 5.09 -23.85
CA LEU A 38 -5.45 6.50 -23.96
C LEU A 38 -6.33 7.47 -23.16
N ASN A 39 -7.58 7.10 -22.85
CA ASN A 39 -8.50 7.97 -22.10
C ASN A 39 -8.23 7.95 -20.59
N SER A 40 -7.47 6.96 -20.12
CA SER A 40 -7.17 6.76 -18.70
C SER A 40 -5.79 7.29 -18.26
N ALA A 41 -4.99 7.83 -19.18
CA ALA A 41 -3.59 8.20 -18.93
C ALA A 41 -3.40 9.15 -17.72
N LYS A 42 -4.27 10.16 -17.58
CA LYS A 42 -4.24 11.07 -16.43
C LYS A 42 -4.58 10.36 -15.11
N THR A 43 -5.63 9.55 -15.11
CA THR A 43 -6.06 8.78 -13.93
C THR A 43 -4.99 7.79 -13.48
N ILE A 44 -4.31 7.14 -14.43
CA ILE A 44 -3.20 6.24 -14.15
C ILE A 44 -2.02 7.02 -13.56
N ALA A 45 -1.66 8.17 -14.13
CA ALA A 45 -0.57 8.99 -13.60
C ALA A 45 -0.85 9.41 -12.14
N GLU A 46 -2.06 9.88 -11.84
CA GLU A 46 -2.48 10.24 -10.48
C GLU A 46 -2.47 9.03 -9.52
N ALA A 47 -2.85 7.85 -10.01
CA ALA A 47 -2.79 6.62 -9.24
C ALA A 47 -1.34 6.18 -8.96
N LYS A 48 -0.46 6.23 -9.96
CA LYS A 48 0.98 5.96 -9.81
C LYS A 48 1.62 6.93 -8.81
N ASP A 49 1.28 8.21 -8.86
CA ASP A 49 1.77 9.23 -7.91
C ASP A 49 1.27 9.00 -6.48
N THR A 50 0.01 8.61 -6.34
CA THR A 50 -0.58 8.24 -5.04
C THR A 50 0.17 7.06 -4.42
N LEU A 51 0.41 6.01 -5.19
CA LEU A 51 1.16 4.84 -4.74
C LEU A 51 2.62 5.17 -4.43
N ASN A 52 3.27 5.96 -5.28
CA ASN A 52 4.65 6.41 -5.09
C ASN A 52 4.81 7.16 -3.76
N THR A 53 3.92 8.12 -3.49
CA THR A 53 3.92 8.89 -2.24
C THR A 53 3.72 7.95 -1.05
N PHE A 54 2.73 7.07 -1.13
CA PHE A 54 2.47 6.10 -0.08
C PHE A 54 3.67 5.19 0.21
N PHE A 55 4.28 4.59 -0.81
CA PHE A 55 5.44 3.71 -0.64
C PHE A 55 6.65 4.44 -0.05
N LYS A 56 6.92 5.68 -0.46
CA LYS A 56 8.00 6.49 0.12
C LYS A 56 7.77 6.76 1.60
N GLU A 57 6.57 7.15 1.98
CA GLU A 57 6.24 7.40 3.38
C GLU A 57 6.28 6.10 4.20
N LEU A 58 5.75 5.01 3.64
CA LEU A 58 5.76 3.70 4.28
C LEU A 58 7.20 3.20 4.50
N ASP A 59 8.09 3.35 3.53
CA ASP A 59 9.50 2.97 3.63
C ASP A 59 10.19 3.63 4.82
N VAL A 60 10.01 4.95 4.96
CA VAL A 60 10.58 5.71 6.07
C VAL A 60 10.10 5.18 7.42
N ILE A 61 8.80 4.88 7.53
CA ILE A 61 8.21 4.43 8.80
C ILE A 61 8.60 2.97 9.09
N VAL A 62 8.58 2.08 8.09
CA VAL A 62 8.97 0.66 8.21
C VAL A 62 10.44 0.56 8.60
N GLN A 63 11.34 1.29 7.95
CA GLN A 63 12.77 1.28 8.30
C GLN A 63 13.01 1.77 9.72
N ARG A 64 12.27 2.80 10.17
CA ARG A 64 12.32 3.26 11.57
C ARG A 64 11.83 2.18 12.52
N ALA A 65 10.73 1.50 12.19
CA ALA A 65 10.14 0.46 13.02
C ALA A 65 11.06 -0.77 13.14
N GLU A 66 11.65 -1.22 12.03
CA GLU A 66 12.59 -2.34 12.00
C GLU A 66 13.86 -2.03 12.81
N LYS A 67 14.38 -0.79 12.76
CA LYS A 67 15.54 -0.35 13.57
C LYS A 67 15.22 -0.15 15.05
N ALA A 68 14.03 0.36 15.36
CA ALA A 68 13.60 0.68 16.72
C ALA A 68 13.20 -0.56 17.53
N GLY A 69 12.98 -1.70 16.88
CA GLY A 69 12.54 -2.94 17.52
C GLY A 69 11.14 -2.77 18.13
N THR A 70 11.05 -2.88 19.46
CA THR A 70 9.78 -2.73 20.20
C THR A 70 9.48 -1.29 20.63
N LYS A 71 10.39 -0.34 20.37
CA LYS A 71 10.20 1.05 20.81
C LYS A 71 9.07 1.75 20.04
N PRO A 72 8.27 2.62 20.71
CA PRO A 72 7.20 3.35 20.04
C PRO A 72 7.70 4.25 18.91
N LEU A 73 6.99 4.23 17.77
CA LEU A 73 7.20 5.19 16.68
C LEU A 73 6.63 6.55 17.06
N LEU A 74 7.50 7.52 17.36
CA LEU A 74 7.10 8.89 17.66
C LEU A 74 6.70 9.63 16.38
N GLY A 75 5.66 10.47 16.47
CA GLY A 75 5.18 11.31 15.36
C GLY A 75 4.33 10.60 14.30
N VAL A 76 3.98 9.32 14.50
CA VAL A 76 3.05 8.56 13.66
C VAL A 76 1.78 8.31 14.46
N ASP A 77 0.59 8.46 13.88
CA ASP A 77 -0.68 8.19 14.58
C ASP A 77 -0.89 6.69 14.88
N ALA A 78 -1.88 6.39 15.74
CA ALA A 78 -2.10 5.03 16.21
C ALA A 78 -2.54 4.04 15.11
N ARG A 79 -3.36 4.48 14.15
CA ARG A 79 -3.86 3.62 13.07
C ARG A 79 -2.74 3.32 12.08
N ARG A 80 -1.96 4.33 11.70
CA ARG A 80 -0.80 4.14 10.82
C ARG A 80 0.29 3.29 11.45
N ARG A 81 0.52 3.40 12.77
CA ARG A 81 1.38 2.45 13.50
C ARG A 81 0.85 1.02 13.43
N GLN A 82 -0.47 0.82 13.54
CA GLN A 82 -1.07 -0.50 13.44
C GLN A 82 -0.90 -1.09 12.04
N PHE A 83 -1.13 -0.31 10.98
CA PHE A 83 -0.88 -0.73 9.60
C PHE A 83 0.59 -1.19 9.42
N VAL A 84 1.55 -0.39 9.87
CA VAL A 84 2.98 -0.72 9.77
C VAL A 84 3.33 -1.99 10.53
N ARG A 85 2.74 -2.22 11.71
CA ARG A 85 2.93 -3.46 12.46
C ARG A 85 2.40 -4.67 11.69
N ASN A 86 1.19 -4.58 11.15
CA ASN A 86 0.60 -5.65 10.33
C ASN A 86 1.45 -5.92 9.08
N PHE A 87 1.97 -4.87 8.45
CA PHE A 87 2.88 -4.98 7.30
C PHE A 87 4.17 -5.73 7.65
N ILE A 88 4.84 -5.34 8.75
CA ILE A 88 6.08 -6.00 9.21
C ILE A 88 5.81 -7.45 9.62
N ASP A 89 4.68 -7.71 10.29
CA ASP A 89 4.27 -9.06 10.66
C ASP A 89 4.04 -9.93 9.41
N ALA A 90 3.33 -9.41 8.40
CA ALA A 90 3.13 -10.09 7.13
C ALA A 90 4.45 -10.39 6.39
N LYS A 91 5.43 -9.49 6.45
CA LYS A 91 6.80 -9.74 5.94
C LYS A 91 7.48 -10.90 6.66
N ARG A 92 7.37 -10.96 7.99
CA ARG A 92 8.05 -11.97 8.83
C ARG A 92 7.39 -13.36 8.74
N ASN A 93 6.07 -13.40 8.62
CA ASN A 93 5.28 -14.62 8.55
C ASN A 93 5.12 -15.15 7.12
N TYR A 94 5.93 -14.68 6.17
CA TYR A 94 5.90 -15.10 4.75
C TYR A 94 4.51 -15.00 4.10
N ARG A 95 3.67 -14.07 4.55
CA ARG A 95 2.38 -13.76 3.90
C ARG A 95 2.58 -12.92 2.64
N ILE A 96 3.71 -12.23 2.55
CA ILE A 96 4.18 -11.46 1.41
C ILE A 96 5.20 -12.32 0.64
N GLN A 97 4.86 -12.69 -0.59
CA GLN A 97 5.71 -13.42 -1.53
C GLN A 97 6.55 -12.50 -2.39
N SER A 98 6.08 -11.28 -2.71
CA SER A 98 6.85 -10.35 -3.52
C SER A 98 8.23 -10.06 -2.92
N PRO A 99 9.33 -10.32 -3.63
CA PRO A 99 10.67 -9.95 -3.17
C PRO A 99 10.79 -8.45 -2.94
N SER A 100 10.17 -7.64 -3.80
CA SER A 100 10.20 -6.18 -3.76
C SER A 100 9.44 -5.61 -2.57
N LEU A 101 8.30 -6.21 -2.21
CA LEU A 101 7.53 -5.78 -1.04
C LEU A 101 8.17 -6.25 0.28
N ARG A 102 8.91 -7.38 0.27
CA ARG A 102 9.74 -7.84 1.39
C ARG A 102 11.03 -7.03 1.55
N GLY A 103 11.59 -6.56 0.45
CA GLY A 103 12.83 -5.80 0.39
C GLY A 103 12.68 -4.33 0.78
N LYS A 104 13.37 -3.46 0.05
CA LYS A 104 13.26 -2.01 0.23
C LYS A 104 12.12 -1.50 -0.64
N LEU A 105 11.20 -0.74 -0.04
CA LEU A 105 10.05 -0.19 -0.77
C LEU A 105 10.46 0.86 -1.81
N SER A 106 11.70 1.38 -1.73
CA SER A 106 12.31 2.19 -2.79
C SER A 106 12.34 1.49 -4.14
N ASP A 107 12.44 0.17 -4.16
CA ASP A 107 12.57 -0.61 -5.39
C ASP A 107 11.19 -0.68 -6.09
N VAL A 108 10.11 -0.77 -5.31
CA VAL A 108 8.70 -0.71 -5.77
C VAL A 108 8.41 0.60 -6.49
N VAL A 109 8.93 1.73 -5.99
CA VAL A 109 8.74 3.05 -6.61
C VAL A 109 9.25 3.09 -8.05
N GLN A 110 10.38 2.43 -8.32
CA GLN A 110 10.95 2.37 -9.66
C GLN A 110 10.11 1.49 -10.59
N MET A 111 9.62 0.35 -10.09
CA MET A 111 8.80 -0.58 -10.88
C MET A 111 7.45 0.01 -11.31
N ILE A 112 6.81 0.85 -10.48
CA ILE A 112 5.51 1.49 -10.82
C ILE A 112 5.58 2.30 -12.13
N HIS A 113 6.75 2.83 -12.46
CA HIS A 113 6.99 3.66 -13.64
C HIS A 113 7.74 2.93 -14.76
N SER A 114 8.03 1.64 -14.58
CA SER A 114 8.78 0.86 -15.56
C SER A 114 7.88 0.31 -16.66
N ASP A 115 8.36 0.37 -17.90
CA ASP A 115 7.67 -0.23 -19.05
C ASP A 115 8.13 -1.67 -19.32
N LYS A 116 9.09 -2.20 -18.53
CA LYS A 116 9.63 -3.54 -18.72
C LYS A 116 8.61 -4.61 -18.32
N ASP A 117 8.44 -5.63 -19.16
CA ASP A 117 7.46 -6.69 -18.91
C ASP A 117 7.75 -7.51 -17.64
N THR A 118 9.03 -7.69 -17.27
CA THR A 118 9.41 -8.31 -16.00
C THR A 118 8.90 -7.50 -14.81
N ASP A 119 9.06 -6.19 -14.87
CA ASP A 119 8.67 -5.28 -13.79
C ASP A 119 7.14 -5.18 -13.69
N LYS A 120 6.43 -5.36 -14.82
CA LYS A 120 4.96 -5.43 -14.86
C LYS A 120 4.40 -6.65 -14.13
N GLN A 121 5.06 -7.82 -14.23
CA GLN A 121 4.63 -9.00 -13.47
C GLN A 121 4.89 -8.81 -11.98
N ASP A 122 6.07 -8.31 -11.62
CA ASP A 122 6.45 -8.09 -10.23
C ASP A 122 5.57 -7.03 -9.56
N ILE A 123 5.23 -5.94 -10.26
CA ILE A 123 4.36 -4.91 -9.70
C ILE A 123 2.93 -5.41 -9.49
N LEU A 124 2.42 -6.29 -10.36
CA LEU A 124 1.09 -6.88 -10.14
C LEU A 124 1.03 -7.70 -8.85
N LEU A 125 2.07 -8.50 -8.57
CA LEU A 125 2.17 -9.24 -7.31
C LEU A 125 2.28 -8.30 -6.10
N VAL A 126 3.10 -7.25 -6.20
CA VAL A 126 3.20 -6.22 -5.15
C VAL A 126 1.84 -5.57 -4.88
N LEU A 127 1.10 -5.22 -5.92
CA LEU A 127 -0.20 -4.54 -5.83
C LEU A 127 -1.27 -5.46 -5.25
N GLU A 128 -1.27 -6.75 -5.60
CA GLU A 128 -2.15 -7.75 -5.02
C GLU A 128 -1.93 -7.92 -3.51
N GLU A 129 -0.67 -8.03 -3.09
CA GLU A 129 -0.31 -8.17 -1.68
C GLU A 129 -0.59 -6.90 -0.88
N LEU A 130 -0.31 -5.73 -1.47
CA LEU A 130 -0.67 -4.45 -0.87
C LEU A 130 -2.18 -4.32 -0.70
N ARG A 131 -2.97 -4.70 -1.72
CA ARG A 131 -4.43 -4.71 -1.65
C ARG A 131 -4.94 -5.53 -0.48
N MET A 132 -4.45 -6.77 -0.33
CA MET A 132 -4.81 -7.64 0.78
C MET A 132 -4.55 -6.98 2.14
N LEU A 133 -3.38 -6.36 2.32
CA LEU A 133 -3.02 -5.67 3.58
C LEU A 133 -3.89 -4.44 3.86
N ILE A 134 -4.26 -3.69 2.82
CA ILE A 134 -5.16 -2.54 2.93
C ILE A 134 -6.57 -3.01 3.31
N GLU A 135 -7.09 -4.03 2.64
CA GLU A 135 -8.44 -4.57 2.90
C GLU A 135 -8.55 -5.11 4.34
N GLU A 136 -7.54 -5.84 4.83
CA GLU A 136 -7.46 -6.27 6.23
C GLU A 136 -7.46 -5.09 7.20
N HIS A 137 -6.74 -4.02 6.87
CA HIS A 137 -6.69 -2.83 7.72
C HIS A 137 -8.02 -2.07 7.74
N ILE A 138 -8.68 -1.95 6.58
CA ILE A 138 -10.02 -1.35 6.42
C ILE A 138 -11.08 -2.13 7.21
N ALA A 139 -11.01 -3.47 7.20
CA ALA A 139 -11.92 -4.30 7.98
C ALA A 139 -11.83 -3.95 9.47
N GLY A 140 -10.61 -3.83 10.01
CA GLY A 140 -10.39 -3.40 11.38
C GLY A 140 -10.78 -1.93 11.66
N ASP A 141 -10.72 -1.02 10.68
CA ASP A 141 -11.27 0.34 10.82
C ASP A 141 -12.81 0.30 10.93
N THR A 142 -13.44 -0.53 10.09
CA THR A 142 -14.90 -0.66 10.02
C THR A 142 -15.47 -1.21 11.33
N GLU A 143 -14.80 -2.20 11.94
CA GLU A 143 -15.15 -2.70 13.28
C GLU A 143 -15.17 -1.57 14.32
N ILE A 144 -14.13 -0.74 14.38
CA ILE A 144 -14.05 0.41 15.31
C ILE A 144 -15.16 1.43 15.03
N LEU A 145 -15.46 1.70 13.75
CA LEU A 145 -16.50 2.66 13.36
C LEU A 145 -17.92 2.20 13.74
N LEU A 146 -18.17 0.89 13.66
CA LEU A 146 -19.44 0.24 13.98
C LEU A 146 -19.61 -0.07 15.48
N GLY A 147 -18.62 0.21 16.32
CA GLY A 147 -18.68 -0.01 17.77
C GLY A 147 -18.17 -1.38 18.22
N GLY A 148 -17.37 -2.04 17.40
CA GLY A 148 -16.48 -3.12 17.82
C GLY A 148 -15.50 -2.61 18.89
N ILE A 149 -15.29 -3.46 19.89
CA ILE A 149 -14.63 -3.17 21.18
C ILE A 149 -13.21 -2.61 21.00
#